data_AF-A0A7C5GG29-F1
#
_entry.id   AF-A0A7C5GG29-F1
#
_cell.length_a   1.000
_cell.length_b   1.000
_cell.length_c   1.000
_cell.angle_alpha   90.00
_cell.angle_beta   90.00
_cell.angle_gamma   90.00
#
_symmetry.space_group_name_H-M   'P 1'
#
loop_
_entity.id
_entity.type
_entity.pdbx_description
1 polymer ?
#
loop_
_entity_poly.entity_id
_entity_poly.type
_entity_poly.pdbx_seq_one_letter_code
_entity_poly.pdbx_strand_id
1 'polypeptide(L)' 'MAETIRHDWTRAEILGLLDQPFNDLLFQAQTVHRRHHDPNAVQASTLLSIKTGGCPEDCAYCPQSIHHDVALERERLL' A
#
# COMPACT_ATOMS: atom_id res chain seq x y z
N MET A 1 2.32 8.56 29.11
CA MET A 1 1.63 9.72 28.52
C MET A 1 1.28 9.35 27.09
N ALA A 2 0.03 9.48 26.68
CA ALA A 2 -0.36 9.16 25.31
C ALA A 2 0.25 10.21 24.37
N GLU A 3 1.06 9.77 23.42
CA GLU A 3 1.64 10.60 22.37
C GLU A 3 0.49 11.18 21.52
N THR A 4 0.45 12.50 21.37
CA THR A 4 -0.59 13.14 20.57
C THR A 4 -0.33 12.86 19.09
N ILE A 5 -1.23 12.15 18.43
CA ILE A 5 -1.14 11.89 16.99
C ILE A 5 -1.35 13.23 16.26
N ARG A 6 -0.37 13.63 15.44
CA ARG A 6 -0.45 14.82 14.59
C ARG A 6 -1.00 14.47 13.20
N HIS A 7 -1.68 15.44 12.58
CA HIS A 7 -2.32 15.28 11.26
C HIS A 7 -1.94 16.38 10.26
N ASP A 8 -0.98 17.25 10.61
CA ASP A 8 -0.62 18.48 9.91
C ASP A 8 0.74 18.37 9.17
N TRP A 9 1.00 17.22 8.55
CA TRP A 9 2.26 16.98 7.85
C TRP A 9 2.41 17.87 6.62
N THR A 10 3.54 18.56 6.54
CA THR A 10 3.94 19.32 5.36
C THR A 10 4.68 18.43 4.35
N ARG A 11 4.69 18.85 3.08
CA ARG A 11 5.46 18.15 2.04
C ARG A 11 6.94 18.06 2.37
N ALA A 12 7.52 19.10 2.98
CA ALA A 12 8.94 19.13 3.33
C ALA A 12 9.28 18.10 4.40
N GLU A 13 8.44 17.93 5.42
CA GLU A 13 8.64 16.91 6.45
C GLU A 13 8.55 15.49 5.88
N ILE A 14 7.61 15.23 4.97
CA ILE A 14 7.47 13.92 4.32
C ILE A 14 8.68 13.62 3.44
N LEU A 15 9.14 14.59 2.65
CA LEU A 15 10.37 14.45 1.85
C LEU A 15 11.57 14.17 2.75
N GLY A 16 11.65 14.84 3.91
CA GLY A 16 12.67 14.59 4.91
C GLY A 16 12.72 13.12 5.36
N LEU A 17 11.58 12.46 5.52
CA LEU A 17 11.52 11.02 5.83
C LEU A 17 12.00 10.15 4.67
N LEU A 18 11.60 10.48 3.44
CA LEU A 18 12.01 9.73 2.25
C LEU A 18 13.52 9.82 1.98
N ASP A 19 14.14 10.93 2.36
CA ASP A 19 15.58 11.18 2.21
C ASP A 19 16.43 10.66 3.38
N GLN A 20 15.81 10.08 4.43
CA GLN A 20 16.56 9.53 5.57
C GLN A 20 17.44 8.34 5.16
N PRO A 21 18.59 8.12 5.83
CA PRO A 21 19.33 6.88 5.70
C PRO A 21 18.41 5.68 5.98
N PHE A 22 18.38 4.75 5.03
CA PHE A 22 17.37 3.67 5.01
C PHE A 22 17.28 2.87 6.32
N ASN A 23 18.43 2.55 6.93
CA ASN A 23 18.47 1.77 8.17
C ASN A 23 17.93 2.56 9.38
N ASP A 24 18.14 3.88 9.42
CA ASP A 24 17.63 4.75 10.47
C ASP A 24 16.10 4.87 10.35
N LEU A 25 15.61 5.05 9.11
CA LEU A 25 14.18 5.06 8.80
C LEU A 25 13.51 3.73 9.18
N LEU A 26 14.13 2.59 8.85
CA LEU A 26 13.63 1.27 9.23
C LEU A 26 13.55 1.10 10.75
N PHE A 27 14.59 1.51 11.47
CA PHE A 27 14.59 1.43 12.94
C PHE A 27 13.49 2.29 13.54
N GLN A 28 13.37 3.55 13.09
CA GLN A 28 12.28 4.45 13.50
C GLN A 28 10.90 3.86 13.21
N ALA A 29 10.69 3.27 12.03
CA ALA A 29 9.43 2.64 11.66
C ALA A 29 9.09 1.46 12.58
N GLN A 30 10.06 0.60 12.90
CA GLN A 30 9.87 -0.51 13.84
C GLN A 30 9.52 -0.02 15.25
N THR A 31 10.18 1.03 15.73
CA THR A 31 9.86 1.65 17.03
C THR A 31 8.43 2.20 17.05
N VAL A 32 7.99 2.89 16.00
CA VAL A 32 6.60 3.37 15.88
C VAL A 32 5.62 2.20 15.85
N HIS A 33 5.89 1.16 15.05
CA HIS A 33 5.02 0.00 14.91
C HIS A 33 4.81 -0.73 16.25
N ARG A 34 5.91 -1.01 16.98
CA ARG A 34 5.88 -1.66 18.30
C ARG A 34 5.14 -0.87 19.38
N ARG A 35 5.03 0.46 19.24
CA ARG A 35 4.28 1.32 20.17
C ARG A 35 2.77 1.21 19.99
N HIS A 36 2.30 0.87 18.79
CA HIS A 36 0.87 0.96 18.43
C HIS A 36 0.25 -0.38 18.02
N HIS A 37 1.05 -1.40 17.76
CA HIS A 37 0.60 -2.73 17.33
C HIS A 37 1.29 -3.83 18.14
N ASP A 38 0.65 -5.01 18.23
CA ASP A 38 1.36 -6.22 18.64
C ASP A 38 2.41 -6.56 17.57
N PRO A 39 3.70 -6.50 17.91
CA PRO A 39 4.76 -6.60 16.91
C PRO A 39 4.91 -8.00 16.29
N ASN A 40 4.25 -9.02 16.85
CA ASN A 40 4.29 -10.37 16.33
C ASN A 40 2.92 -10.84 15.81
N ALA A 41 1.94 -9.94 15.72
CA ALA A 41 0.65 -10.22 15.11
C ALA A 41 0.57 -9.66 13.69
N VAL A 42 -0.10 -10.40 12.80
CA VAL A 42 -0.34 -9.99 11.41
C VAL A 42 -1.82 -10.17 11.08
N GLN A 43 -2.42 -9.19 10.41
CA GLN A 43 -3.78 -9.29 9.89
C GLN A 43 -3.78 -10.16 8.62
N ALA A 44 -4.61 -11.20 8.59
CA ALA A 44 -4.87 -12.00 7.40
C ALA A 44 -6.13 -11.49 6.67
N SER A 45 -6.05 -11.34 5.35
CA SER A 45 -7.18 -10.93 4.50
C SER A 45 -7.16 -11.72 3.20
N THR A 46 -8.34 -12.14 2.74
CA THR A 46 -8.50 -12.82 1.44
C THR A 46 -9.37 -11.95 0.53
N LEU A 47 -9.06 -11.94 -0.76
CA LEU A 47 -9.84 -11.24 -1.77
C LEU A 47 -10.07 -12.14 -2.97
N LEU A 48 -11.17 -11.89 -3.68
CA LEU A 48 -11.51 -12.56 -4.93
C LEU A 48 -11.95 -11.51 -5.94
N SER A 49 -11.51 -11.66 -7.18
CA SER A 49 -12.00 -10.87 -8.30
C SER A 49 -13.35 -11.42 -8.75
N ILE A 50 -14.44 -10.70 -8.47
CA ILE A 50 -15.80 -11.12 -8.87
C ILE A 50 -15.97 -11.13 -10.41
N LYS A 51 -15.15 -10.35 -11.12
CA LYS A 51 -15.04 -10.31 -12.57
C LYS A 51 -13.63 -9.86 -12.95
N THR A 52 -12.89 -10.72 -13.64
CA THR A 52 -11.52 -10.44 -14.06
C THR A 52 -11.45 -9.96 -15.52
N GLY A 53 -10.71 -8.88 -15.74
CA GLY A 53 -10.39 -8.37 -17.07
C GLY A 53 -11.50 -7.56 -17.74
N GLY A 54 -11.16 -6.93 -18.87
CA GLY A 54 -12.13 -6.09 -19.60
C GLY A 54 -12.36 -4.73 -18.94
N CYS A 55 -11.39 -4.23 -18.19
CA CYS A 55 -11.45 -2.96 -17.46
C CYS A 55 -11.28 -1.78 -18.44
N PRO A 56 -12.25 -0.85 -18.56
CA PRO A 56 -12.19 0.24 -19.53
C PRO A 56 -11.15 1.31 -19.19
N GLU A 57 -10.67 1.36 -17.94
CA GLU A 57 -9.64 2.28 -17.48
C GLU A 57 -8.26 1.94 -18.07
N ASP A 58 -7.47 2.99 -18.36
CA ASP A 58 -6.13 2.89 -18.94
C ASP A 58 -5.03 3.01 -17.87
N CYS A 59 -5.12 2.14 -16.86
CA CYS A 59 -4.12 2.08 -15.81
C CYS A 59 -2.87 1.36 -16.34
N ALA A 60 -1.78 2.11 -16.57
CA ALA A 60 -0.51 1.63 -17.15
C ALA A 60 0.11 0.39 -16.49
N TYR A 61 -0.24 0.09 -15.24
CA TYR A 61 0.27 -1.03 -14.46
C TYR A 61 -0.74 -2.17 -14.30
N CYS A 62 -2.01 -1.97 -14.65
CA CYS A 62 -3.07 -2.92 -14.35
C CYS A 62 -3.22 -3.94 -15.48
N PRO A 63 -3.04 -5.25 -15.22
CA PRO A 63 -3.19 -6.28 -16.26
C PRO A 63 -4.66 -6.45 -16.71
N GLN A 64 -5.62 -5.83 -16.02
CA GLN A 64 -7.03 -5.96 -16.38
C GLN A 64 -7.48 -4.95 -17.43
N SER A 65 -6.65 -3.93 -17.72
CA SER A 65 -6.97 -2.88 -18.69
C SER A 65 -7.13 -3.47 -20.09
N ILE A 66 -8.14 -2.98 -20.83
CA ILE A 66 -8.34 -3.36 -22.24
C ILE A 66 -7.35 -2.70 -23.19
N HIS A 67 -6.61 -1.70 -22.74
CA HIS A 67 -5.68 -0.90 -23.56
C HIS A 67 -4.28 -1.51 -23.65
N HIS A 68 -4.01 -2.58 -22.89
CA HIS A 68 -2.72 -3.24 -22.83
C HIS A 68 -2.85 -4.71 -23.24
N ASP A 69 -1.87 -5.19 -24.01
CA ASP A 69 -1.83 -6.59 -24.44
C ASP A 69 -1.11 -7.43 -23.37
N VAL A 70 -1.88 -8.21 -22.61
CA VAL A 70 -1.38 -9.08 -21.55
C VAL A 70 -2.05 -10.45 -21.62
N ALA A 71 -1.34 -11.47 -21.16
CA ALA A 71 -1.87 -12.83 -21.03
C ALA A 71 -2.81 -12.95 -19.81
N LEU A 72 -4.01 -12.35 -19.91
CA LEU A 72 -5.06 -12.42 -18.91
C LEU A 72 -6.37 -12.93 -19.53
N GLU A 73 -6.94 -13.99 -18.96
CA GLU A 73 -8.26 -14.47 -19.38
C GLU A 73 -9.38 -13.58 -18.83
N ARG A 74 -10.35 -13.27 -19.69
CA ARG A 74 -11.54 -12.50 -19.30
C ARG A 74 -12.59 -13.44 -18.74
N GLU A 75 -13.02 -13.15 -17.53
CA GLU A 75 -14.02 -13.95 -16.82
C GLU A 75 -15.37 -13.25 -16.85
N ARG A 76 -16.44 -14.05 -16.79
CA ARG A 76 -17.79 -13.54 -16.54
C ARG A 76 -17.92 -13.18 -15.06
N LEU A 77 -18.90 -12.35 -14.75
CA LEU A 77 -19.29 -12.12 -13.36
C LEU A 77 -19.71 -13.45 -12.74
N LEU A 78 -19.14 -13.77 -11.57
CA LEU A 78 -19.46 -14.97 -10.79
C LEU A 78 -20.93 -15.02 -10.32
#